data_AF-A0A660LVB6-F1
#
_entry.id   AF-A0A660LVB6-F1
#
_cell.length_a   1.000
_cell.length_b   1.000
_cell.length_c   1.000
_cell.angle_alpha   90.00
_cell.angle_beta   90.00
_cell.angle_gamma   90.00
#
_symmetry.space_group_name_H-M   'P 1'
#
loop_
_entity.id
_entity.type
_entity.pdbx_description
1 polymer ?
#
loop_
_entity_poly.entity_id
_entity_poly.type
_entity_poly.pdbx_seq_one_letter_code
_entity_poly.pdbx_strand_id
1 'polypeptide(L)'
;NINFDRDNLSATISKVSEKSTDKVADIENSSTLRLADGNYTIKTFSKNNITKENTTNFTVKDKDSTVNIKTEYSQAFITSEVNKYRKNIESTLFAKYPALKTGYVFNKETLSGKNAEWYAAAYQEKAQAKNSGDYYIVIMKKNGTSWSIKNRPQIVNTTHNTSNIPENVLEDANKLTYF
;
A
#
# COMPACT_ATOMS: atom_id res chain seq x y z
N ASN A 1 14.54 16.45 -7.00
CA ASN A 1 13.08 16.55 -6.73
C ASN A 1 12.65 15.40 -5.83
N ILE A 2 11.96 15.67 -4.73
CA ILE A 2 11.38 14.66 -3.83
C ILE A 2 9.87 14.63 -4.07
N ASN A 3 9.35 13.48 -4.50
CA ASN A 3 7.94 13.30 -4.81
C ASN A 3 7.30 12.33 -3.82
N PHE A 4 6.33 12.81 -3.07
CA PHE A 4 5.48 11.97 -2.22
C PHE A 4 4.33 11.38 -3.02
N ASP A 5 4.02 10.11 -2.76
CA ASP A 5 2.90 9.40 -3.40
C ASP A 5 1.53 9.75 -2.82
N ARG A 6 1.51 10.42 -1.66
CA ARG A 6 0.30 10.87 -0.94
C ARG A 6 0.49 12.29 -0.41
N ASP A 7 -0.64 12.97 -0.23
CA ASP A 7 -0.67 14.33 0.32
C ASP A 7 -0.48 14.30 1.85
N ASN A 8 -0.14 15.46 2.45
CA ASN A 8 -0.01 15.66 3.91
C ASN A 8 1.04 14.77 4.61
N LEU A 9 2.06 14.34 3.87
CA LEU A 9 3.25 13.69 4.42
C LEU A 9 4.28 14.74 4.79
N SER A 10 4.92 14.59 5.95
CA SER A 10 6.18 15.28 6.24
C SER A 10 7.33 14.30 6.20
N ALA A 11 8.55 14.79 6.05
CA ALA A 11 9.73 13.95 6.15
C ALA A 11 10.94 14.73 6.68
N THR A 12 11.82 14.00 7.36
CA THR A 12 13.16 14.47 7.70
C THR A 12 14.15 13.79 6.78
N ILE A 13 15.02 14.60 6.17
CA ILE A 13 16.12 14.15 5.31
C ILE A 13 17.40 14.26 6.09
N SER A 14 18.21 13.20 6.08
CA SER A 14 19.49 13.15 6.76
C SER A 14 20.59 12.70 5.80
N LYS A 15 21.78 13.29 5.91
CA LYS A 15 22.97 12.84 5.21
C LYS A 15 23.60 11.71 6.00
N VAL A 16 23.94 10.63 5.33
CA VAL A 16 24.55 9.44 5.92
C VAL A 16 26.03 9.42 5.59
N SER A 17 26.85 9.31 6.63
CA SER A 17 28.28 9.04 6.54
C SER A 17 28.62 7.77 7.31
N GLU A 18 29.86 7.32 7.24
CA GLU A 18 30.34 6.17 8.04
C GLU A 18 30.22 6.42 9.55
N LYS A 19 30.21 7.68 9.98
CA LYS A 19 30.33 8.07 11.39
C LYS A 19 29.10 8.76 11.96
N SER A 20 28.18 9.23 11.12
CA SER A 20 27.04 10.04 11.54
C SER A 20 25.85 9.92 10.59
N THR A 21 24.67 10.24 11.12
CA THR A 21 23.46 10.52 10.33
C THR A 21 22.98 11.91 10.74
N ASP A 22 23.30 12.89 9.93
CA ASP A 22 23.09 14.30 10.25
C ASP A 22 21.85 14.83 9.53
N LYS A 23 20.93 15.43 10.28
CA LYS A 23 19.73 16.05 9.70
C LYS A 23 20.12 17.19 8.76
N VAL A 24 19.51 17.22 7.58
CA VAL A 24 19.73 18.23 6.54
C VAL A 24 18.52 19.14 6.39
N ALA A 25 17.31 18.57 6.36
CA ALA A 25 16.08 19.33 6.13
C ALA A 25 14.85 18.60 6.68
N ASP A 26 13.81 19.37 6.99
CA ASP A 26 12.44 18.88 7.09
C ASP A 26 11.62 19.42 5.92
N ILE A 27 10.72 18.59 5.40
CA ILE A 27 9.79 18.97 4.33
C ILE A 27 8.38 18.54 4.70
N GLU A 28 7.38 19.33 4.31
CA GLU A 28 5.97 19.07 4.62
C GLU A 28 5.13 18.60 3.42
N ASN A 29 5.74 18.48 2.23
CA ASN A 29 5.14 17.99 0.99
C ASN A 29 6.25 17.65 -0.03
N SER A 30 5.87 17.15 -1.21
CA SER A 30 6.74 17.07 -2.39
C SER A 30 7.45 18.40 -2.61
N SER A 31 8.76 18.36 -2.81
CA SER A 31 9.60 19.55 -2.81
C SER A 31 10.90 19.36 -3.58
N THR A 32 11.47 20.47 -4.02
CA THR A 32 12.81 20.49 -4.64
C THR A 32 13.83 20.97 -3.62
N LEU A 33 14.91 20.22 -3.48
CA LEU A 33 16.02 20.51 -2.57
C LEU A 33 17.33 20.48 -3.35
N ARG A 34 18.25 21.37 -2.96
CA ARG A 34 19.65 21.31 -3.41
C ARG A 34 20.45 20.60 -2.33
N LEU A 35 20.96 19.43 -2.68
CA LEU A 35 21.76 18.59 -1.80
C LEU A 35 23.15 18.44 -2.42
N ALA A 36 24.19 18.45 -1.59
CA ALA A 36 25.53 18.08 -2.04
C ALA A 36 25.59 16.59 -2.35
N ASP A 37 26.60 16.17 -3.11
CA ASP A 37 26.84 14.77 -3.37
C ASP A 37 27.00 13.95 -2.08
N GLY A 38 26.46 12.74 -2.11
CA GLY A 38 26.51 11.80 -0.99
C GLY A 38 25.29 10.91 -0.83
N ASN A 39 25.29 10.12 0.23
CA ASN A 39 24.22 9.21 0.60
C ASN A 39 23.28 9.87 1.61
N TYR A 40 21.99 9.61 1.45
CA TYR A 40 20.93 10.23 2.23
C TYR A 40 19.88 9.20 2.63
N THR A 41 19.24 9.45 3.77
CA THR A 41 18.00 8.82 4.17
C THR A 41 16.89 9.87 4.19
N ILE A 42 15.67 9.43 3.87
CA ILE A 42 14.46 10.21 4.09
C ILE A 42 13.49 9.39 4.90
N LYS A 43 13.17 9.88 6.10
CA LYS A 43 12.20 9.28 7.01
C LYS A 43 10.89 10.05 6.93
N THR A 44 9.82 9.40 6.49
CA THR A 44 8.49 10.02 6.38
C THR A 44 7.69 9.88 7.67
N PHE A 45 6.93 10.91 8.00
CA PHE A 45 6.01 10.99 9.12
C PHE A 45 4.60 11.32 8.64
N SER A 46 3.61 10.79 9.35
CA SER A 46 2.20 11.05 9.08
C SER A 46 1.64 11.99 10.14
N LYS A 47 1.11 13.16 9.74
CA LYS A 47 0.52 14.12 10.69
C LYS A 47 -0.63 13.52 11.53
N ASN A 48 -1.31 12.47 11.03
CA ASN A 48 -2.48 11.85 11.68
C ASN A 48 -2.41 10.31 11.75
N ASN A 49 -1.22 9.71 11.72
CA ASN A 49 -1.05 8.25 11.66
C ASN A 49 -1.82 7.57 10.50
N ILE A 50 -2.08 8.29 9.41
CA ILE A 50 -2.78 7.76 8.23
C ILE A 50 -1.85 6.82 7.47
N THR A 51 -0.58 7.19 7.37
CA THR A 51 0.47 6.42 6.70
C THR A 51 1.41 5.80 7.70
N LYS A 52 1.95 4.64 7.34
CA LYS A 52 3.04 3.98 8.05
C LYS A 52 4.32 4.77 7.81
N GLU A 53 5.07 5.05 8.87
CA GLU A 53 6.41 5.64 8.73
C GLU A 53 7.29 4.73 7.86
N ASN A 54 8.07 5.34 6.98
CA ASN A 54 8.97 4.63 6.09
C ASN A 54 10.30 5.38 6.00
N THR A 55 11.38 4.63 5.79
CA THR A 55 12.71 5.18 5.54
C THR A 55 13.15 4.73 4.16
N THR A 56 13.48 5.70 3.30
CA THR A 56 14.04 5.42 1.96
C THR A 56 15.47 5.92 1.90
N ASN A 57 16.36 5.12 1.30
CA ASN A 57 17.75 5.51 1.07
C ASN A 57 17.91 5.98 -0.38
N PHE A 58 18.71 7.03 -0.60
CA PHE A 58 19.03 7.51 -1.95
C PHE A 58 20.41 8.16 -1.98
N THR A 59 20.96 8.29 -3.20
CA THR A 59 22.28 8.90 -3.44
C THR A 59 22.13 10.07 -4.40
N VAL A 60 22.85 11.16 -4.11
CA VAL A 60 22.98 12.33 -4.98
C VAL A 60 24.38 12.30 -5.60
N LYS A 61 24.45 12.44 -6.93
CA LYS A 61 25.71 12.48 -7.68
C LYS A 61 25.58 13.32 -8.94
N ASP A 62 26.26 14.47 -8.99
CA ASP A 62 26.55 15.32 -10.15
C ASP A 62 25.39 15.72 -11.08
N LYS A 63 24.13 15.38 -10.76
CA LYS A 63 22.96 15.70 -11.59
C LYS A 63 21.66 15.77 -10.80
N ASP A 64 20.68 16.46 -11.39
CA ASP A 64 19.31 16.46 -10.91
C ASP A 64 18.73 15.04 -10.93
N SER A 65 18.20 14.62 -9.78
CA SER A 65 17.56 13.32 -9.61
C SER A 65 16.14 13.49 -9.05
N THR A 66 15.28 12.52 -9.36
CA THR A 66 13.95 12.41 -8.76
C THR A 66 13.95 11.23 -7.80
N VAL A 67 13.54 11.48 -6.57
CA VAL A 67 13.34 10.46 -5.55
C VAL A 67 11.84 10.33 -5.32
N ASN A 68 11.28 9.18 -5.70
CA ASN A 68 9.86 8.89 -5.49
C ASN A 68 9.71 8.15 -4.15
N ILE A 69 8.95 8.73 -3.24
CA ILE A 69 8.71 8.19 -1.91
C ILE A 69 7.40 7.44 -1.93
N LYS A 70 7.50 6.11 -1.88
CA LYS A 70 6.36 5.22 -1.72
C LYS A 70 6.08 5.01 -0.23
N THR A 71 4.83 5.19 0.17
CA THR A 71 4.34 4.92 1.53
C THR A 71 3.23 3.87 1.52
N GLU A 72 2.92 3.33 2.69
CA GLU A 72 1.79 2.43 2.91
C GLU A 72 0.82 3.08 3.89
N TYR A 73 -0.47 2.76 3.82
CA TYR A 73 -1.40 3.19 4.87
C TYR A 73 -1.13 2.43 6.17
N SER A 74 -1.35 3.08 7.31
CA SER A 74 -1.25 2.42 8.61
C SER A 74 -2.41 1.43 8.79
N GLN A 75 -2.18 0.38 9.59
CA GLN A 75 -3.23 -0.59 9.88
C GLN A 75 -4.43 0.06 10.58
N ALA A 76 -4.20 1.03 11.46
CA ALA A 76 -5.26 1.76 12.16
C ALA A 76 -6.15 2.52 11.16
N PHE A 77 -5.55 3.20 10.18
CA PHE A 77 -6.28 3.89 9.12
C PHE A 77 -7.07 2.89 8.26
N ILE A 78 -6.41 1.83 7.77
CA ILE A 78 -7.05 0.78 6.96
C ILE A 78 -8.29 0.24 7.68
N THR A 79 -8.15 -0.21 8.93
CA THR A 79 -9.25 -0.75 9.72
C THR A 79 -10.39 0.26 9.86
N SER A 80 -10.07 1.52 10.19
CA SER A 80 -11.08 2.57 10.38
C SER A 80 -11.85 2.88 9.09
N GLU A 81 -11.16 2.96 7.96
CA GLU A 81 -11.72 3.35 6.68
C GLU A 81 -12.53 2.20 6.07
N VAL A 82 -12.03 0.96 6.12
CA VAL A 82 -12.77 -0.21 5.64
C VAL A 82 -14.03 -0.44 6.48
N ASN A 83 -13.99 -0.23 7.80
CA ASN A 83 -15.16 -0.43 8.67
C ASN A 83 -16.34 0.48 8.31
N LYS A 84 -16.10 1.67 7.73
CA LYS A 84 -17.18 2.53 7.20
C LYS A 84 -17.96 1.87 6.06
N TYR A 85 -17.33 0.96 5.32
CA TYR A 85 -17.88 0.33 4.12
C TYR A 85 -18.03 -1.19 4.23
N ARG A 86 -17.66 -1.81 5.36
CA ARG A 86 -17.60 -3.27 5.58
C ARG A 86 -18.82 -4.00 5.03
N LYS A 87 -20.02 -3.56 5.43
CA LYS A 87 -21.28 -4.17 4.99
C LYS A 87 -21.48 -4.10 3.47
N ASN A 88 -21.10 -3.00 2.83
CA ASN A 88 -21.21 -2.84 1.39
C ASN A 88 -20.18 -3.71 0.64
N ILE A 89 -18.94 -3.73 1.12
CA ILE A 89 -17.86 -4.57 0.60
C ILE A 89 -18.27 -6.03 0.65
N GLU A 90 -18.65 -6.53 1.82
CA GLU A 90 -19.04 -7.93 2.03
C GLU A 90 -20.29 -8.32 1.25
N SER A 91 -21.33 -7.47 1.24
CA SER A 91 -22.54 -7.72 0.47
C SER A 91 -22.22 -7.86 -1.02
N THR A 92 -21.43 -6.94 -1.57
CA THR A 92 -21.02 -6.99 -2.98
C THR A 92 -20.17 -8.23 -3.26
N LEU A 93 -19.21 -8.52 -2.38
CA LEU A 93 -18.28 -9.61 -2.56
C LEU A 93 -18.98 -10.97 -2.52
N PHE A 94 -19.76 -11.22 -1.49
CA PHE A 94 -20.39 -12.51 -1.26
C PHE A 94 -21.64 -12.74 -2.10
N ALA A 95 -22.28 -11.69 -2.63
CA ALA A 95 -23.27 -11.84 -3.68
C ALA A 95 -22.65 -12.40 -4.97
N LYS A 96 -21.45 -11.94 -5.35
CA LYS A 96 -20.77 -12.42 -6.57
C LYS A 96 -20.01 -13.73 -6.37
N TYR A 97 -19.37 -13.91 -5.21
CA TYR A 97 -18.57 -15.09 -4.87
C TYR A 97 -19.00 -15.67 -3.52
N PRO A 98 -20.18 -16.33 -3.45
CA PRO A 98 -20.71 -16.87 -2.20
C PRO A 98 -19.79 -17.93 -1.56
N ALA A 99 -18.99 -18.64 -2.36
CA ALA A 99 -18.00 -19.60 -1.87
C ALA A 99 -16.98 -18.97 -0.91
N LEU A 100 -16.59 -17.69 -1.11
CA LEU A 100 -15.68 -16.98 -0.21
C LEU A 100 -16.29 -16.79 1.20
N LYS A 101 -17.62 -16.77 1.32
CA LYS A 101 -18.30 -16.61 2.61
C LYS A 101 -18.25 -17.90 3.44
N THR A 102 -18.31 -19.07 2.80
CA THR A 102 -18.50 -20.35 3.47
C THR A 102 -17.23 -21.19 3.51
N GLY A 103 -16.45 -21.19 2.44
CA GLY A 103 -15.27 -22.05 2.24
C GLY A 103 -13.94 -21.41 2.64
N TYR A 104 -13.93 -20.11 2.95
CA TYR A 104 -12.70 -19.36 3.20
C TYR A 104 -12.75 -18.61 4.54
N VAL A 105 -11.58 -18.23 5.02
CA VAL A 105 -11.34 -17.44 6.22
C VAL A 105 -10.65 -16.15 5.79
N PHE A 106 -11.18 -15.01 6.23
CA PHE A 106 -10.51 -13.72 6.03
C PHE A 106 -9.16 -13.71 6.76
N ASN A 107 -8.09 -13.29 6.07
CA ASN A 107 -6.75 -13.22 6.65
C ASN A 107 -6.31 -11.77 6.93
N LYS A 108 -6.13 -10.98 5.86
CA LYS A 108 -5.70 -9.58 5.94
C LYS A 108 -6.23 -8.77 4.77
N GLU A 109 -6.25 -7.46 4.97
CA GLU A 109 -6.69 -6.49 3.98
C GLU A 109 -5.78 -5.27 3.94
N THR A 110 -5.83 -4.55 2.83
CA THR A 110 -5.14 -3.28 2.67
C THR A 110 -5.96 -2.31 1.84
N LEU A 111 -5.58 -1.03 1.93
CA LEU A 111 -6.02 0.02 1.02
C LEU A 111 -4.81 0.50 0.22
N SER A 112 -5.05 0.88 -1.03
CA SER A 112 -4.05 1.42 -1.94
C SER A 112 -4.64 2.56 -2.78
N GLY A 113 -3.79 3.21 -3.55
CA GLY A 113 -4.15 4.43 -4.27
C GLY A 113 -3.96 5.69 -3.42
N LYS A 114 -4.09 6.85 -4.06
CA LYS A 114 -3.79 8.15 -3.43
C LYS A 114 -4.84 8.52 -2.37
N ASN A 115 -6.08 8.10 -2.58
CA ASN A 115 -7.25 8.43 -1.77
C ASN A 115 -7.89 7.16 -1.17
N ALA A 116 -7.11 6.11 -0.95
CA ALA A 116 -7.57 4.81 -0.46
C ALA A 116 -8.74 4.23 -1.30
N GLU A 117 -8.71 4.49 -2.62
CA GLU A 117 -9.78 4.10 -3.54
C GLU A 117 -9.69 2.65 -4.02
N TRP A 118 -8.62 1.94 -3.67
CA TRP A 118 -8.44 0.52 -3.93
C TRP A 118 -8.45 -0.25 -2.62
N TYR A 119 -9.22 -1.33 -2.59
CA TYR A 119 -9.28 -2.28 -1.48
C TYR A 119 -8.80 -3.63 -1.97
N ALA A 120 -7.96 -4.28 -1.20
CA ALA A 120 -7.60 -5.67 -1.44
C ALA A 120 -7.72 -6.48 -0.15
N ALA A 121 -8.16 -7.73 -0.27
CA ALA A 121 -8.22 -8.67 0.84
C ALA A 121 -7.78 -10.06 0.41
N ALA A 122 -7.04 -10.72 1.29
CA ALA A 122 -6.67 -12.11 1.17
C ALA A 122 -7.61 -12.98 2.00
N TYR A 123 -8.15 -14.01 1.36
CA TYR A 123 -8.97 -15.04 1.95
C TYR A 123 -8.24 -16.37 1.83
N GLN A 124 -8.03 -17.04 2.94
CA GLN A 124 -7.43 -18.37 2.99
C GLN A 124 -8.51 -19.42 2.83
N GLU A 125 -8.31 -20.40 1.96
CA GLU A 125 -9.20 -21.57 1.93
C GLU A 125 -9.16 -22.28 3.29
N LYS A 126 -10.31 -22.74 3.78
CA LYS A 126 -10.35 -23.49 5.04
C LYS A 126 -9.47 -24.74 4.91
N ALA A 127 -8.60 -24.93 5.90
CA ALA A 127 -7.66 -26.05 5.91
C ALA A 127 -8.38 -27.39 5.76
N GLN A 128 -7.80 -28.25 4.93
CA GLN A 128 -8.21 -29.65 4.77
C GLN A 128 -7.07 -30.54 5.24
N ALA A 129 -7.33 -31.83 5.47
CA ALA A 129 -6.39 -32.77 6.10
C ALA A 129 -4.98 -32.85 5.44
N LYS A 130 -4.80 -32.32 4.22
CA LYS A 130 -3.52 -32.30 3.49
C LYS A 130 -3.14 -30.92 2.91
N ASN A 131 -3.89 -29.85 3.22
CA ASN A 131 -3.65 -28.52 2.66
C ASN A 131 -3.96 -27.45 3.72
N SER A 132 -2.98 -26.58 4.01
CA SER A 132 -3.17 -25.41 4.87
C SER A 132 -4.09 -24.35 4.25
N GLY A 133 -4.49 -24.54 2.99
CA GLY A 133 -5.37 -23.65 2.22
C GLY A 133 -4.56 -22.56 1.52
N ASP A 134 -4.82 -22.38 0.22
CA ASP A 134 -4.22 -21.29 -0.55
C ASP A 134 -4.88 -19.96 -0.22
N TYR A 135 -4.13 -18.87 -0.37
CA TYR A 135 -4.66 -17.53 -0.26
C TYR A 135 -5.15 -17.04 -1.62
N TYR A 136 -6.37 -16.53 -1.64
CA TYR A 136 -6.98 -15.90 -2.79
C TYR A 136 -7.19 -14.42 -2.50
N ILE A 137 -6.72 -13.60 -3.43
CA ILE A 137 -6.76 -12.15 -3.33
C ILE A 137 -7.97 -11.64 -4.12
N VAL A 138 -8.75 -10.78 -3.48
CA VAL A 138 -9.82 -10.01 -4.10
C VAL A 138 -9.41 -8.55 -4.10
N ILE A 139 -9.62 -7.87 -5.22
CA ILE A 139 -9.37 -6.44 -5.40
C ILE A 139 -10.67 -5.75 -5.80
N MET A 140 -10.99 -4.66 -5.12
CA MET A 140 -12.15 -3.82 -5.39
C MET A 140 -11.73 -2.36 -5.55
N LYS A 141 -12.49 -1.60 -6.34
CA LYS A 141 -12.33 -0.15 -6.50
C LYS A 141 -13.55 0.59 -5.97
N LYS A 142 -13.33 1.65 -5.21
CA LYS A 142 -14.37 2.55 -4.69
C LYS A 142 -14.99 3.37 -5.83
N ASN A 143 -16.32 3.44 -5.84
CA ASN A 143 -17.13 4.28 -6.74
C ASN A 143 -18.15 5.03 -5.86
N GLY A 144 -17.76 6.22 -5.38
CA GLY A 144 -18.54 6.96 -4.38
C GLY A 144 -18.62 6.20 -3.06
N THR A 145 -19.84 5.79 -2.68
CA THR A 145 -20.11 4.99 -1.46
C THR A 145 -20.15 3.48 -1.73
N SER A 146 -20.01 3.06 -2.99
CA SER A 146 -20.06 1.65 -3.40
C SER A 146 -18.68 1.12 -3.76
N TRP A 147 -18.52 -0.20 -3.75
CA TRP A 147 -17.29 -0.88 -4.18
C TRP A 147 -17.59 -1.82 -5.36
N SER A 148 -16.67 -1.90 -6.31
CA SER A 148 -16.80 -2.81 -7.45
C SER A 148 -15.59 -3.73 -7.56
N ILE A 149 -15.87 -5.02 -7.65
CA ILE A 149 -14.88 -6.09 -7.80
C ILE A 149 -14.15 -5.93 -9.14
N LYS A 150 -12.81 -5.99 -9.11
CA LYS A 150 -11.93 -5.78 -10.28
C LYS A 150 -11.18 -7.02 -10.74
N ASN A 151 -11.20 -8.09 -9.97
CA ASN A 151 -10.63 -9.38 -10.36
C ASN A 151 -11.57 -10.55 -10.00
N ARG A 152 -11.26 -11.73 -10.53
CA ARG A 152 -11.72 -12.99 -9.93
C ARG A 152 -10.79 -13.32 -8.76
N PRO A 153 -11.28 -13.95 -7.67
CA PRO A 153 -10.40 -14.38 -6.58
C PRO A 153 -9.32 -15.29 -7.15
N GLN A 154 -8.06 -14.93 -6.93
CA GLN A 154 -6.91 -15.66 -7.48
C GLN A 154 -5.67 -15.46 -6.61
N ILE A 155 -4.72 -16.39 -6.70
CA ILE A 155 -3.54 -16.43 -5.83
C ILE A 155 -2.57 -15.27 -6.15
N VAL A 156 -2.34 -14.98 -7.44
CA VAL A 156 -1.42 -13.93 -7.88
C VAL A 156 -2.10 -13.05 -8.92
N ASN A 157 -2.00 -11.73 -8.73
CA ASN A 157 -2.48 -10.75 -9.69
C ASN A 157 -1.29 -10.10 -10.42
N THR A 158 -1.34 -10.07 -11.74
CA THR A 158 -0.30 -9.50 -12.61
C THR A 158 -0.93 -8.52 -13.59
N THR A 159 -0.10 -7.66 -14.18
CA THR A 159 -0.54 -6.74 -15.25
C THR A 159 -1.10 -7.49 -16.47
N HIS A 160 -0.75 -8.77 -16.64
CA HIS A 160 -1.30 -9.62 -17.70
C HIS A 160 -2.70 -10.15 -17.37
N ASN A 161 -2.91 -10.71 -16.17
CA ASN A 161 -4.21 -11.32 -15.81
C ASN A 161 -5.23 -10.31 -15.22
N THR A 162 -4.77 -9.10 -14.86
CA THR A 162 -5.57 -8.01 -14.28
C THR A 162 -5.16 -6.64 -14.82
N SER A 163 -5.13 -6.50 -16.15
CA SER A 163 -4.59 -5.33 -16.87
C SER A 163 -5.22 -3.96 -16.53
N ASN A 164 -6.44 -3.95 -15.96
CA ASN A 164 -7.15 -2.72 -15.59
C ASN A 164 -6.85 -2.24 -14.16
N ILE A 165 -5.94 -2.92 -13.45
CA ILE A 165 -5.53 -2.58 -12.09
C ILE A 165 -4.11 -2.01 -12.14
N PRO A 166 -3.86 -0.82 -11.57
CA PRO A 166 -2.53 -0.22 -11.52
C PRO A 166 -1.50 -1.15 -10.85
N GLU A 167 -0.27 -1.16 -11.38
CA GLU A 167 0.80 -2.05 -10.90
C GLU A 167 1.08 -1.91 -9.40
N ASN A 168 1.12 -0.68 -8.87
CA ASN A 168 1.31 -0.44 -7.44
C ASN A 168 0.20 -1.05 -6.56
N VAL A 169 -1.04 -1.10 -7.06
CA VAL A 169 -2.15 -1.76 -6.37
C VAL A 169 -1.97 -3.28 -6.40
N LEU A 170 -1.44 -3.83 -7.50
CA LEU A 170 -1.12 -5.24 -7.62
C LEU A 170 0.02 -5.65 -6.67
N GLU A 171 1.08 -4.83 -6.59
CA GLU A 171 2.19 -5.00 -5.65
C GLU A 171 1.66 -5.09 -4.21
N ASP A 172 0.87 -4.10 -3.79
CA ASP A 172 0.31 -4.05 -2.43
C ASP A 172 -0.64 -5.22 -2.14
N ALA A 173 -1.47 -5.60 -3.11
CA ALA A 173 -2.39 -6.72 -2.97
C ALA A 173 -1.66 -8.05 -2.83
N ASN A 174 -0.61 -8.30 -3.64
CA ASN A 174 0.16 -9.54 -3.59
C ASN A 174 0.98 -9.68 -2.29
N LYS A 175 1.37 -8.58 -1.63
CA LYS A 175 1.97 -8.63 -0.28
C LYS A 175 1.01 -9.21 0.78
N LEU A 176 -0.30 -9.27 0.49
CA LEU A 176 -1.28 -9.92 1.36
C LEU A 176 -1.15 -11.46 1.41
N THR A 177 -0.19 -12.05 0.70
CA THR A 177 0.07 -13.50 0.78
C THR A 177 1.50 -13.82 1.18
N TYR A 178 2.33 -12.80 1.44
CA TYR A 178 3.66 -13.00 2.01
C TYR A 178 3.56 -13.17 3.52
N PHE A 179 4.35 -14.11 4.04
CA PHE A 179 4.49 -14.45 5.44
C PHE A 179 5.73 -13.78 6.02
#